data_AF-A0A6N8H540-F1
#
_entry.id   AF-A0A6N8H540-F1
#
_cell.length_a   1.000
_cell.length_b   1.000
_cell.length_c   1.000
_cell.angle_alpha   90.00
_cell.angle_beta   90.00
_cell.angle_gamma   90.00
#
_symmetry.space_group_name_H-M   'P 1'
#
loop_
_entity.id
_entity.type
_entity.pdbx_description
1 polymer ?
#
loop_
_entity_poly.entity_id
_entity_poly.type
_entity_poly.pdbx_seq_one_letter_code
_entity_poly.pdbx_strand_id
1 'polypeptide(L)' 'MKHLTRQEKKCQKERRALMAELDAATQALRANEKAFQEALDPFVIEQLTYQHAALRCRSRVLLRLLRKEDAPCR' A
#
# COMPACT_ATOMS: atom_id res chain seq x y z
N MET A 1 -0.23 32.13 -8.27
CA MET A 1 -0.04 30.68 -8.03
C MET A 1 1.38 30.31 -8.42
N LYS A 2 2.13 29.60 -7.56
CA LYS A 2 3.48 29.14 -7.94
C LYS A 2 3.35 28.03 -8.98
N HIS A 3 4.00 28.18 -10.14
CA HIS A 3 4.05 27.12 -11.14
C HIS A 3 5.01 26.03 -10.66
N LEU A 4 4.48 24.81 -10.50
CA LEU A 4 5.30 23.63 -10.22
C LEU A 4 6.21 23.35 -11.41
N THR A 5 7.47 23.10 -11.13
CA THR A 5 8.45 22.57 -12.07
C THR A 5 8.02 21.19 -12.59
N ARG A 6 8.58 20.77 -13.72
CA ARG A 6 8.32 19.43 -14.29
C ARG A 6 8.65 18.31 -13.30
N GLN A 7 9.70 18.51 -12.50
CA GLN A 7 10.17 17.56 -11.49
C GLN A 7 9.20 17.45 -10.32
N GLU A 8 8.71 18.58 -9.79
CA GLU A 8 7.70 18.57 -8.73
C GLU A 8 6.38 17.93 -9.19
N LYS A 9 5.97 18.15 -10.45
CA LYS A 9 4.78 17.47 -11.03
C LYS A 9 4.95 15.96 -11.11
N LYS A 10 6.15 15.49 -11.48
CA LYS A 10 6.49 14.05 -11.53
C LYS A 10 6.44 13.44 -10.13
N CYS A 11 7.12 14.09 -9.17
CA CYS A 11 7.15 13.70 -7.76
C CYS A 11 5.73 13.60 -7.16
N GLN A 12 4.86 14.59 -7.43
CA GLN A 12 3.45 14.54 -7.01
C GLN A 12 2.67 13.37 -7.64
N LYS A 13 2.91 13.06 -8.92
CA LYS A 13 2.25 11.93 -9.60
C LYS A 13 2.69 10.60 -8.98
N GLU A 14 3.97 10.43 -8.73
CA GLU A 14 4.54 9.23 -8.09
C GLU A 14 4.00 9.07 -6.67
N ARG A 15 3.96 10.14 -5.89
CA ARG A 15 3.34 10.15 -4.54
C ARG A 15 1.87 9.74 -4.57
N ARG A 16 1.08 10.27 -5.51
CA ARG A 16 -0.34 9.90 -5.68
C ARG A 16 -0.50 8.41 -6.03
N ALA A 17 0.37 7.88 -6.89
CA ALA A 17 0.36 6.46 -7.23
C ALA A 17 0.69 5.59 -6.01
N LEU A 18 1.70 5.96 -5.23
CA LEU A 18 2.06 5.25 -3.99
C LEU A 18 0.95 5.29 -2.93
N MET A 19 0.26 6.43 -2.78
CA MET A 19 -0.89 6.54 -1.89
C MET A 19 -2.05 5.64 -2.35
N ALA A 20 -2.39 5.68 -3.63
CA ALA A 20 -3.45 4.83 -4.19
C ALA A 20 -3.14 3.34 -4.01
N GLU A 21 -1.88 2.95 -4.17
CA GLU A 21 -1.46 1.57 -3.94
C GLU A 21 -1.53 1.18 -2.45
N LEU A 22 -1.18 2.09 -1.54
CA LEU A 22 -1.28 1.84 -0.10
C LEU A 22 -2.74 1.70 0.34
N ASP A 23 -3.64 2.51 -0.21
CA ASP A 23 -5.08 2.42 0.03
C ASP A 23 -5.62 1.08 -0.46
N ALA A 24 -5.23 0.65 -1.67
CA ALA A 24 -5.59 -0.67 -2.21
C ALA A 24 -5.07 -1.81 -1.34
N ALA A 25 -3.82 -1.77 -0.90
CA ALA A 25 -3.25 -2.77 0.00
C ALA A 25 -3.98 -2.81 1.36
N THR A 26 -4.41 -1.66 1.87
CA THR A 26 -5.19 -1.56 3.11
C THR A 26 -6.59 -2.13 2.95
N GLN A 27 -7.26 -1.89 1.83
CA GLN A 27 -8.55 -2.51 1.52
C GLN A 27 -8.42 -4.03 1.39
N ALA A 28 -7.37 -4.51 0.71
CA ALA A 28 -7.09 -5.94 0.58
C ALA A 28 -6.81 -6.60 1.94
N LEU A 29 -6.11 -5.93 2.87
CA LEU A 29 -5.93 -6.43 4.23
C LEU A 29 -7.26 -6.62 4.96
N ARG A 30 -8.14 -5.63 4.91
CA ARG A 30 -9.48 -5.71 5.54
C ARG A 30 -10.32 -6.84 4.93
N ALA A 31 -10.27 -7.00 3.61
CA ALA A 31 -10.98 -8.07 2.92
C ALA A 31 -10.43 -9.45 3.30
N ASN A 32 -9.10 -9.59 3.38
CA ASN A 32 -8.44 -10.82 3.81
C ASN A 32 -8.76 -11.15 5.27
N GLU A 33 -8.75 -10.16 6.17
CA GLU A 33 -9.15 -10.33 7.58
C GLU A 33 -10.60 -10.82 7.69
N LYS A 34 -11.52 -10.24 6.91
CA LYS A 34 -12.92 -10.71 6.86
C LYS A 34 -13.01 -12.16 6.36
N ALA A 35 -12.34 -12.48 5.25
CA ALA A 35 -12.30 -13.83 4.70
C ALA A 35 -11.71 -14.84 5.70
N PHE A 36 -10.71 -14.42 6.49
CA PHE A 36 -10.10 -15.26 7.52
C PHE A 36 -11.07 -15.59 8.65
N GLN A 37 -11.90 -14.62 9.08
CA GLN A 37 -12.94 -14.87 10.10
C GLN A 37 -14.04 -15.83 9.61
N GLU A 38 -14.29 -15.85 8.31
CA GLU A 38 -15.33 -16.70 7.69
C GLU A 38 -14.79 -18.07 7.25
N ALA A 39 -13.45 -18.25 7.21
CA ALA A 39 -12.82 -19.47 6.75
C ALA A 39 -12.93 -20.60 7.80
N LEU A 40 -13.46 -21.75 7.36
CA LEU A 40 -13.49 -22.99 8.15
C LEU A 40 -12.46 -24.01 7.68
N ASP A 41 -12.03 -23.90 6.42
CA ASP A 41 -11.09 -24.81 5.81
C ASP A 41 -9.65 -24.48 6.23
N PRO A 42 -8.88 -25.45 6.80
CA PRO A 42 -7.52 -25.20 7.25
C PRO A 42 -6.54 -24.74 6.16
N PHE A 43 -6.70 -25.24 4.93
CA PHE A 43 -5.84 -24.85 3.81
C PHE A 43 -6.13 -23.42 3.37
N VAL A 44 -7.41 -23.02 3.36
CA VAL A 44 -7.81 -21.63 3.10
C VAL A 44 -7.28 -20.69 4.21
N ILE A 45 -7.35 -21.10 5.48
CA ILE A 45 -6.79 -20.34 6.61
C ILE A 45 -5.27 -20.13 6.43
N GLU A 46 -4.54 -21.18 6.05
CA GLU A 46 -3.10 -21.09 5.80
C GLU A 46 -2.80 -20.14 4.63
N GLN A 47 -3.52 -20.28 3.53
CA GLN A 47 -3.39 -19.40 2.36
C GLN A 47 -3.64 -17.93 2.74
N LEU A 48 -4.73 -17.66 3.46
CA LEU A 48 -5.09 -16.32 3.90
C LEU A 48 -4.04 -15.73 4.84
N THR A 49 -3.42 -16.56 5.69
CA THR A 49 -2.32 -16.14 6.57
C THR A 49 -1.11 -15.64 5.77
N TYR A 50 -0.68 -16.39 4.75
CA TYR A 50 0.43 -15.97 3.89
C TYR A 50 0.09 -14.72 3.07
N GLN A 51 -1.13 -14.63 2.54
CA GLN A 51 -1.61 -13.44 1.84
C GLN A 51 -1.59 -12.21 2.76
N HIS A 52 -2.05 -12.35 4.00
CA HIS A 52 -2.02 -11.28 5.00
C HIS A 52 -0.57 -10.79 5.23
N ALA A 53 0.38 -11.72 5.43
CA ALA A 53 1.78 -11.39 5.62
C ALA A 53 2.38 -10.65 4.41
N ALA A 54 2.07 -11.10 3.19
CA ALA A 54 2.52 -10.45 1.95
C ALA A 54 1.97 -9.02 1.83
N LEU A 55 0.68 -8.83 2.09
CA LEU A 55 0.04 -7.52 2.07
C LEU A 55 0.64 -6.58 3.13
N ARG A 56 0.88 -7.06 4.36
CA ARG A 56 1.57 -6.27 5.40
C ARG A 56 2.98 -5.87 4.99
N CYS A 57 3.73 -6.78 4.39
CA CYS A 57 5.06 -6.48 3.84
C CYS A 57 4.98 -5.39 2.77
N ARG A 58 4.04 -5.49 1.82
CA ARG A 58 3.85 -4.48 0.78
C ARG A 58 3.49 -3.12 1.37
N SER A 59 2.53 -3.06 2.29
CA SER A 59 2.15 -1.80 2.96
C SER A 59 3.32 -1.15 3.69
N ARG A 60 4.19 -1.93 4.35
CA ARG A 60 5.41 -1.40 4.99
C ARG A 60 6.39 -0.79 4.00
N VAL A 61 6.56 -1.38 2.82
CA VAL A 61 7.40 -0.83 1.77
C VAL A 61 6.82 0.48 1.24
N LEU A 62 5.52 0.51 0.93
CA LEU A 62 4.83 1.71 0.44
C LEU A 62 4.92 2.87 1.44
N LEU A 63 4.71 2.61 2.74
CA LEU A 63 4.87 3.60 3.79
C LEU A 63 6.30 4.15 3.87
N ARG A 64 7.33 3.31 3.67
CA ARG A 64 8.72 3.77 3.62
C ARG A 64 9.00 4.64 2.40
N LEU A 65 8.43 4.29 1.25
CA LEU A 65 8.57 5.09 0.02
C LEU A 65 7.90 6.45 0.18
N LEU A 66 6.66 6.50 0.69
CA LEU A 66 5.95 7.74 0.94
C LEU A 66 6.71 8.67 1.90
N ARG A 67 7.28 8.13 2.98
CA ARG A 67 8.13 8.91 3.91
C ARG A 67 9.41 9.45 3.26
N LYS A 68 9.97 8.75 2.26
CA LYS A 68 11.13 9.24 1.49
C LYS A 68 10.72 10.34 0.51
N GLU A 69 9.56 10.20 -0.12
CA GLU A 69 8.99 11.21 -1.04
C GLU A 69 8.47 12.45 -0.31
N ASP A 70 8.20 12.39 0.99
CA ASP A 70 7.89 13.58 1.80
C ASP A 70 9.15 14.48 2.03
N ALA A 71 10.34 14.03 1.63
CA ALA A 71 11.52 14.89 1.51
C ALA A 71 11.36 15.82 0.29
N PRO A 72 11.95 17.03 0.29
CA PRO A 72 11.93 17.89 -0.88
C PRO A 72 12.47 17.12 -2.08
N CYS A 73 11.70 17.07 -3.18
CA CYS A 73 12.12 16.44 -4.43
C CYS A 73 13.42 17.15 -4.87
N ARG A 74 14.58 16.55 -4.59
CA ARG A 74 15.91 17.06 -4.98
C ARG A 74 16.08 16.97 -6.47
#